data_AF-A0A939QQM9-F1
#
_entry.id   AF-A0A939QQM9-F1
#
_cell.length_a   1.000
_cell.length_b   1.000
_cell.length_c   1.000
_cell.angle_alpha   90.00
_cell.angle_beta   90.00
_cell.angle_gamma   90.00
#
_symmetry.space_group_name_H-M   'P 1'
#
loop_
_entity.id
_entity.type
_entity.pdbx_description
1 polymer ?
#
loop_
_entity_poly.entity_id
_entity_poly.type
_entity_poly.pdbx_seq_one_letter_code
_entity_poly.pdbx_strand_id
1 'polypeptide(L)'
;MTKQTPADEVTAIVAADLRAELARQRRTAADLAHALDVTPHTVGRRLNGDVPFSMYELVLATRWLGIDLTDLVSRATQRAAA
;
A
#
# COMPACT_ATOMS: atom_id res chain seq x y z
N MET A 1 19.25 2.81 16.35
CA MET A 1 19.17 2.42 14.94
C MET A 1 18.48 1.06 14.89
N THR A 2 17.15 1.05 14.84
CA THR A 2 16.35 -0.18 14.80
C THR A 2 16.65 -0.88 13.47
N LYS A 3 17.02 -2.17 13.53
CA LYS A 3 17.23 -2.97 12.32
C LYS A 3 15.89 -3.07 11.59
N GLN A 4 15.81 -2.56 10.36
CA GLN A 4 14.65 -2.82 9.49
C GLN A 4 14.54 -4.33 9.30
N THR A 5 13.33 -4.85 9.51
CA THR A 5 13.01 -6.26 9.27
C THR A 5 12.55 -6.41 7.81
N PRO A 6 12.72 -7.57 7.16
CA PRO A 6 12.18 -7.80 5.81
C PRO A 6 10.69 -7.45 5.66
N ALA A 7 9.91 -7.57 6.74
CA ALA A 7 8.50 -7.16 6.77
C ALA A 7 8.30 -5.62 6.64
N ASP A 8 9.24 -4.82 7.15
CA ASP A 8 9.20 -3.35 7.04
C ASP A 8 9.50 -2.92 5.61
N GLU A 9 10.42 -3.60 4.93
CA GLU A 9 10.74 -3.37 3.53
C GLU A 9 9.56 -3.72 2.62
N VAL A 10 8.93 -4.89 2.83
CA VAL A 10 7.69 -5.26 2.11
C VAL A 10 6.61 -4.20 2.31
N THR A 11 6.45 -3.69 3.54
CA THR A 11 5.47 -2.63 3.85
C THR A 11 5.74 -1.36 3.03
N ALA A 12 6.98 -0.89 3.01
CA ALA A 12 7.36 0.31 2.26
C ALA A 12 7.17 0.12 0.74
N ILE A 13 7.47 -1.07 0.23
CA ILE A 13 7.33 -1.40 -1.19
C ILE A 13 5.85 -1.48 -1.61
N VAL A 14 5.00 -2.15 -0.83
CA VAL A 14 3.55 -2.19 -1.10
C VAL A 14 2.97 -0.78 -1.10
N ALA A 15 3.37 0.07 -0.15
CA ALA A 15 2.92 1.45 -0.09
C ALA A 15 3.37 2.27 -1.31
N ALA A 16 4.60 2.04 -1.79
CA ALA A 16 5.12 2.67 -3.01
C ALA A 16 4.37 2.22 -4.26
N ASP A 17 4.06 0.94 -4.39
CA ASP A 17 3.27 0.41 -5.50
C ASP A 17 1.86 0.98 -5.52
N LEU A 18 1.19 1.07 -4.37
CA LEU A 18 -0.12 1.68 -4.27
C LEU A 18 -0.09 3.16 -4.67
N ARG A 19 0.93 3.92 -4.26
CA ARG A 19 1.14 5.30 -4.73
C ARG A 19 1.32 5.37 -6.24
N ALA A 20 2.11 4.47 -6.81
CA ALA A 20 2.33 4.43 -8.25
C ALA A 20 1.02 4.13 -9.01
N GLU A 21 0.21 3.20 -8.50
CA GLU A 21 -1.06 2.86 -9.13
C GLU A 21 -2.09 3.99 -9.03
N LEU A 22 -2.17 4.67 -7.88
CA LEU A 22 -2.97 5.89 -7.72
C LEU A 22 -2.59 6.95 -8.77
N ALA A 23 -1.29 7.18 -8.95
CA ALA A 23 -0.80 8.14 -9.94
C ALA A 23 -1.17 7.74 -11.38
N ARG A 24 -1.03 6.45 -11.75
CA ARG A 24 -1.42 5.94 -13.08
C ARG A 24 -2.91 6.15 -13.36
N GLN A 25 -3.74 5.95 -12.35
CA GLN A 25 -5.19 6.09 -12.47
C GLN A 25 -5.69 7.52 -12.21
N ARG A 26 -4.79 8.48 -11.94
CA ARG A 26 -5.11 9.87 -11.57
C ARG A 26 -6.04 9.96 -10.35
N ARG A 27 -5.85 9.07 -9.38
CA ARG A 27 -6.58 9.02 -8.11
C ARG A 27 -5.72 9.57 -7.00
N THR A 28 -6.33 10.23 -6.03
CA THR A 28 -5.66 10.88 -4.92
C THR A 28 -5.62 10.00 -3.67
N ALA A 29 -4.78 10.37 -2.69
CA ALA A 29 -4.84 9.75 -1.37
C ALA A 29 -6.19 9.97 -0.69
N ALA A 30 -6.86 11.09 -0.92
CA ALA A 30 -8.20 11.36 -0.38
C ALA A 30 -9.25 10.40 -0.98
N ASP A 31 -9.16 10.08 -2.27
CA ASP A 31 -10.03 9.10 -2.91
C ASP A 31 -9.85 7.71 -2.31
N LEU A 32 -8.60 7.31 -2.04
CA LEU A 32 -8.30 6.05 -1.36
C LEU A 32 -8.81 6.07 0.09
N ALA A 33 -8.66 7.18 0.82
CA ALA A 33 -9.20 7.31 2.17
C ALA A 33 -10.71 7.04 2.19
N HIS A 34 -11.43 7.62 1.24
CA HIS A 34 -12.87 7.41 1.08
C HIS A 34 -13.21 5.97 0.73
N ALA A 35 -12.47 5.35 -0.20
CA ALA A 35 -12.68 3.96 -0.60
C ALA A 35 -12.42 2.95 0.54
N LEU A 36 -11.55 3.30 1.49
CA LEU A 36 -11.22 2.47 2.64
C LEU A 36 -12.05 2.78 3.90
N ASP A 37 -12.90 3.81 3.85
CA ASP A 37 -13.62 4.35 5.01
C ASP A 37 -12.70 4.71 6.19
N VAL A 38 -11.61 5.42 5.88
CA VAL A 38 -10.64 5.89 6.87
C VAL A 38 -10.35 7.38 6.70
N THR A 39 -9.70 7.98 7.70
CA THR A 39 -9.31 9.39 7.62
C THR A 39 -8.16 9.62 6.62
N PRO A 40 -8.04 10.83 6.04
CA PRO A 40 -6.88 11.20 5.21
C PRO A 40 -5.53 11.03 5.93
N HIS A 41 -5.48 11.31 7.23
CA HIS A 41 -4.27 11.10 8.04
C HIS A 41 -3.92 9.62 8.14
N THR A 42 -4.93 8.77 8.36
CA THR A 42 -4.79 7.31 8.47
C THR A 42 -4.25 6.70 7.17
N VAL A 43 -4.76 7.11 6.01
CA VAL A 43 -4.26 6.62 4.72
C VAL A 43 -2.88 7.21 4.39
N GLY A 44 -2.62 8.47 4.75
CA GLY A 44 -1.33 9.12 4.52
C GLY A 44 -0.18 8.37 5.18
N ARG A 45 -0.35 8.00 6.47
CA ARG A 45 0.64 7.19 7.20
C ARG A 45 0.89 5.83 6.56
N ARG A 46 -0.15 5.19 5.99
CA ARG A 46 0.00 3.91 5.29
C ARG A 46 0.73 4.06 3.97
N LEU A 47 0.35 5.06 3.18
CA LEU A 47 1.03 5.35 1.93
C LEU A 47 2.48 5.77 2.18
N ASN A 48 2.81 6.44 3.28
CA ASN A 48 4.19 6.75 3.63
C ASN A 48 5.00 5.53 4.09
N GLY A 49 4.34 4.41 4.45
CA GLY A 49 4.98 3.23 5.01
C GLY A 49 5.21 3.31 6.52
N ASP A 50 4.70 4.34 7.20
CA ASP A 50 4.82 4.51 8.67
C ASP A 50 4.02 3.45 9.43
N VAL A 51 2.93 2.96 8.81
CA VAL A 51 2.06 1.90 9.33
C VAL A 51 1.69 0.97 8.18
N PRO A 52 1.75 -0.35 8.34
CA PRO A 52 1.29 -1.26 7.31
C PRO A 52 -0.20 -1.14 7.04
N PHE A 53 -0.60 -1.35 5.79
CA PHE A 53 -1.99 -1.65 5.48
C PHE A 53 -2.35 -3.01 6.09
N SER A 54 -3.53 -3.10 6.69
CA SER A 54 -4.10 -4.39 7.07
C SER A 54 -4.52 -5.19 5.84
N MET A 55 -4.67 -6.51 5.99
CA MET A 55 -5.17 -7.38 4.91
C MET A 55 -6.52 -6.90 4.36
N TYR A 56 -7.42 -6.44 5.23
CA TYR A 56 -8.74 -5.92 4.83
C TYR A 56 -8.61 -4.68 3.95
N GLU A 57 -7.75 -3.73 4.33
CA GLU A 57 -7.54 -2.50 3.56
C GLU A 57 -6.85 -2.78 2.23
N LEU A 58 -5.91 -3.74 2.18
CA LEU A 58 -5.29 -4.15 0.92
C LEU A 58 -6.31 -4.76 -0.03
N VAL A 59 -7.22 -5.60 0.45
CA VAL A 59 -8.31 -6.17 -0.38
C VAL A 59 -9.22 -5.06 -0.92
N LEU A 60 -9.61 -4.09 -0.09
CA LEU A 60 -10.45 -2.98 -0.53
C LEU A 60 -9.72 -2.09 -1.56
N ALA A 61 -8.47 -1.70 -1.27
CA ALA A 61 -7.67 -0.85 -2.15
C ALA A 61 -7.47 -1.49 -3.52
N THR A 62 -7.06 -2.77 -3.55
CA THR A 62 -6.78 -3.50 -4.79
C THR A 62 -8.04 -3.73 -5.62
N ARG A 63 -9.16 -4.08 -4.99
CA ARG A 63 -10.47 -4.17 -5.66
C ARG A 63 -10.90 -2.84 -6.25
N TRP A 64 -10.77 -1.75 -5.49
CA TRP A 64 -11.16 -0.42 -5.94
C TRP A 64 -10.26 0.08 -7.08
N LEU A 65 -8.97 -0.25 -7.06
CA LEU A 65 -8.00 0.04 -8.12
C LEU A 65 -8.08 -0.96 -9.29
N GLY A 66 -8.82 -2.07 -9.18
CA GLY A 66 -8.90 -3.09 -10.23
C GLY A 66 -7.59 -3.82 -10.49
N ILE A 67 -6.72 -3.96 -9.48
CA ILE A 67 -5.47 -4.74 -9.56
C ILE A 67 -5.56 -6.00 -8.70
N ASP A 68 -4.74 -7.00 -9.00
CA ASP A 68 -4.70 -8.23 -8.22
C ASP A 68 -3.84 -8.08 -6.96
N LEU A 69 -4.37 -8.52 -5.82
CA LEU A 69 -3.68 -8.44 -4.53
C LEU A 69 -2.50 -9.39 -4.44
N THR A 70 -2.63 -10.61 -4.98
CA THR A 70 -1.55 -11.60 -4.90
C THR A 70 -0.35 -11.15 -5.71
N ASP A 71 -0.57 -10.60 -6.90
CA ASP A 71 0.45 -10.03 -7.76
C ASP A 71 1.16 -8.82 -7.10
N LEU A 72 0.39 -7.91 -6.47
CA LEU A 72 0.95 -6.78 -5.69
C LEU A 72 1.93 -7.27 -4.61
N VAL A 73 1.50 -8.23 -3.78
CA VAL A 73 2.29 -8.72 -2.64
C VAL A 73 3.47 -9.58 -3.11
N SER A 74 3.28 -10.41 -4.15
CA SER A 74 4.36 -11.23 -4.72
C SER A 74 5.49 -10.38 -5.26
N ARG A 75 5.19 -9.33 -6.05
CA ARG A 75 6.21 -8.40 -6.54
C ARG A 75 6.91 -7.63 -5.41
N ALA A 76 6.19 -7.28 -4.36
CA ALA A 76 6.78 -6.61 -3.21
C ALA A 76 7.76 -7.53 -2.46
N THR A 77 7.35 -8.78 -2.22
CA THR A 77 8.15 -9.80 -1.54
C THR A 77 9.41 -10.14 -2.35
N GLN A 78 9.29 -10.29 -3.67
CA GLN A 78 10.43 -10.56 -4.56
C GLN A 78 11.46 -9.43 -4.55
N ARG A 79 11.01 -8.16 -4.51
CA ARG A 79 11.91 -7.00 -4.44
C ARG A 79 12.57 -6.83 -3.07
N ALA A 80 11.90 -7.18 -1.98
CA ALA A 80 12.51 -7.17 -0.64
C ALA A 80 13.53 -8.30 -0.47
N ALA A 81 13.44 -9.37 -1.26
CA ALA A 81 14.37 -10.50 -1.22
C ALA A 81 15.59 -10.34 -2.15
N ALA A 82 15.64 -9.29 -2.98
CA ALA A 82 16.66 -9.02 -3.99
C ALA A 82 17.69 -8.00 -3.47
#